data_AF-A0A2D6M7D1-F1
#
_entry.id   AF-A0A2D6M7D1-F1
#
_cell.length_a   1.000
_cell.length_b   1.000
_cell.length_c   1.000
_cell.angle_alpha   90.00
_cell.angle_beta   90.00
_cell.angle_gamma   90.00
#
_symmetry.space_group_name_H-M   'P 1'
#
loop_
_entity.id
_entity.type
_entity.pdbx_description
1 polymer ?
#
loop_
_entity_poly.entity_id
_entity_poly.type
_entity_poly.pdbx_seq_one_letter_code
_entity_poly.pdbx_strand_id
1 'polypeptide(L)'
;MAYKIIQASYPGTGSTVLVNCILGLLSPHEHLRFRKTTEEYTRFPLQTIFKTHHIVLKDWEKIMPNDSIFFALTERRDSTFGDLIDKFKRRGESVRVMCGSPPSIALLPEECHTRSNCVVFQYEELLETPEYTIEQIITTVQKKLLLVLPEVFRAPLLDNYQKAINRIYEMNAFYESIKHLKHKSYINMYGICPQHRSQ
;
A
#
# COMPACT_ATOMS: atom_id res chain seq x y z
N MET A 1 4.43 24.72 5.59
CA MET A 1 5.26 23.49 5.56
C MET A 1 4.65 22.52 4.56
N ALA A 2 5.47 21.81 3.79
CA ALA A 2 4.98 20.81 2.84
C ALA A 2 5.05 19.42 3.48
N TYR A 3 3.89 18.87 3.84
CA TYR A 3 3.80 17.52 4.40
C TYR A 3 3.99 16.46 3.32
N LYS A 4 4.60 15.33 3.67
CA LYS A 4 4.73 14.14 2.81
C LYS A 4 4.19 12.90 3.49
N ILE A 5 3.60 12.03 2.67
CA ILE A 5 3.08 10.73 3.08
C ILE A 5 3.83 9.66 2.30
N ILE A 6 4.59 8.84 3.00
CA ILE A 6 5.36 7.75 2.41
C ILE A 6 4.65 6.45 2.73
N GLN A 7 4.07 5.83 1.71
CA GLN A 7 3.65 4.45 1.80
C GLN A 7 4.87 3.54 1.60
N ALA A 8 5.32 2.89 2.66
CA ALA A 8 6.48 1.98 2.65
C ALA A 8 6.10 0.59 3.14
N SER A 9 6.63 -0.46 2.50
CA SER A 9 6.17 -1.83 2.75
C SER A 9 7.05 -2.88 2.11
N TYR A 10 7.04 -4.10 2.65
CA TYR A 10 7.55 -5.26 1.93
C TYR A 10 6.61 -5.62 0.76
N PRO A 11 7.11 -6.24 -0.33
CA PRO A 11 6.26 -6.81 -1.36
C PRO A 11 5.24 -7.81 -0.77
N GLY A 12 4.03 -7.85 -1.35
CA GLY A 12 3.00 -8.84 -0.97
C GLY A 12 2.26 -8.59 0.35
N THR A 13 2.31 -7.36 0.87
CA THR A 13 1.65 -6.93 2.12
C THR A 13 0.42 -6.04 1.90
N GLY A 14 -0.16 -6.03 0.69
CA GLY A 14 -1.34 -5.18 0.39
C GLY A 14 -1.02 -3.71 0.10
N SER A 15 0.25 -3.35 -0.04
CA SER A 15 0.69 -1.96 -0.20
C SER A 15 0.15 -1.22 -1.42
N THR A 16 -0.12 -1.92 -2.52
CA THR A 16 -0.77 -1.32 -3.69
C THR A 16 -2.23 -0.93 -3.40
N VAL A 17 -2.95 -1.70 -2.59
CA VAL A 17 -4.31 -1.34 -2.15
C VAL A 17 -4.20 -0.12 -1.25
N LEU A 18 -3.36 -0.17 -0.22
CA LEU A 18 -3.20 0.94 0.73
C LEU A 18 -2.88 2.26 0.04
N VAL A 19 -1.89 2.30 -0.86
CA VAL A 19 -1.53 3.56 -1.51
C VAL A 19 -2.64 4.10 -2.40
N ASN A 20 -3.44 3.23 -3.02
CA ASN A 20 -4.59 3.68 -3.81
C ASN A 20 -5.74 4.16 -2.91
N CYS A 21 -5.93 3.60 -1.71
CA CYS A 21 -6.81 4.19 -0.70
C CYS A 21 -6.34 5.60 -0.32
N ILE A 22 -5.05 5.77 0.00
CA ILE A 22 -4.47 7.06 0.38
C ILE A 22 -4.62 8.09 -0.74
N LEU A 23 -4.27 7.73 -1.98
CA LEU A 23 -4.44 8.59 -3.14
C LEU A 23 -5.92 8.94 -3.35
N GLY A 24 -6.82 7.96 -3.27
CA GLY A 24 -8.25 8.18 -3.39
C GLY A 24 -8.81 9.18 -2.38
N LEU A 25 -8.33 9.12 -1.13
CA LEU A 25 -8.74 10.01 -0.05
C LEU A 25 -8.11 11.40 -0.14
N LEU A 26 -6.84 11.51 -0.56
CA LEU A 26 -6.09 12.77 -0.43
C LEU A 26 -5.83 13.49 -1.76
N SER A 27 -5.64 12.72 -2.84
CA SER A 27 -5.30 13.21 -4.17
C SER A 27 -5.97 12.34 -5.25
N PRO A 28 -7.31 12.31 -5.34
CA PRO A 28 -8.05 11.33 -6.13
C PRO A 28 -7.70 11.34 -7.63
N HIS A 29 -7.24 12.49 -8.14
CA HIS A 29 -6.86 12.70 -9.54
C HIS A 29 -5.37 12.43 -9.82
N GLU A 30 -4.55 12.14 -8.80
CA GLU A 30 -3.13 11.86 -8.99
C GLU A 30 -2.89 10.40 -9.41
N HIS A 31 -1.85 10.23 -10.22
CA HIS A 31 -1.34 8.91 -10.58
C HIS A 31 -0.38 8.41 -9.52
N LEU A 32 -0.40 7.11 -9.26
CA LEU A 32 0.59 6.51 -8.38
C LEU A 32 1.98 6.67 -8.98
N ARG A 33 2.95 7.11 -8.18
CA ARG A 33 4.35 7.11 -8.59
C ARG A 33 5.16 6.24 -7.65
N PHE A 34 5.65 5.14 -8.20
CA PHE A 34 6.57 4.25 -7.52
C PHE A 34 7.99 4.84 -7.54
N ARG A 35 8.68 4.76 -6.40
CA ARG A 35 10.08 5.20 -6.25
C ARG A 35 10.91 4.10 -5.63
N LYS A 36 12.12 3.93 -6.16
CA LYS A 36 13.04 2.89 -5.71
C LYS A 36 13.96 3.40 -4.61
N THR A 37 14.31 4.68 -4.63
CA THR A 37 15.27 5.28 -3.70
C THR A 37 14.79 6.63 -3.17
N THR A 38 15.36 7.06 -2.04
CA THR A 38 15.13 8.38 -1.44
C THR A 38 15.70 9.51 -2.31
N GLU A 39 16.73 9.26 -3.12
CA GLU A 39 17.31 10.26 -4.02
C GLU A 39 16.34 10.69 -5.14
N GLU A 40 15.52 9.76 -5.64
CA GLU A 40 14.51 10.04 -6.67
C GLU A 40 13.42 11.03 -6.19
N TYR A 41 13.30 11.24 -4.87
CA TYR A 41 12.35 12.17 -4.27
C TYR A 41 12.70 13.64 -4.55
N THR A 42 13.98 14.01 -4.52
CA THR A 42 14.44 15.41 -4.73
C THR A 42 13.99 15.97 -6.09
N ARG A 43 13.64 15.10 -7.03
CA ARG A 43 13.16 15.45 -8.37
C ARG A 43 11.67 15.86 -8.42
N PHE A 44 10.89 15.67 -7.35
CA PHE A 44 9.44 15.92 -7.33
C PHE A 44 8.98 16.63 -6.05
N PRO A 45 9.42 17.88 -5.82
CA PRO A 45 9.15 18.59 -4.56
C PRO A 45 7.66 18.84 -4.31
N LEU A 46 6.83 18.87 -5.36
CA LEU A 46 5.39 19.13 -5.26
C LEU A 46 4.55 17.88 -4.94
N GLN A 47 5.09 16.67 -5.10
CA GLN A 47 4.31 15.45 -4.91
C GLN A 47 4.16 15.12 -3.42
N THR A 48 2.94 14.89 -2.95
CA THR A 48 2.65 14.69 -1.51
C THR A 48 2.72 13.22 -1.09
N ILE A 49 2.35 12.28 -1.96
CA ILE A 49 2.20 10.85 -1.64
C ILE A 49 3.15 10.02 -2.48
N PHE A 50 3.91 9.11 -1.85
CA PHE A 50 4.86 8.22 -2.51
C PHE A 50 4.64 6.76 -2.11
N LYS A 51 4.96 5.84 -3.02
CA LYS A 51 5.11 4.41 -2.70
C LYS A 51 6.56 3.98 -2.84
N THR A 52 7.05 3.22 -1.87
CA THR A 52 8.36 2.58 -1.88
C THR A 52 8.33 1.19 -1.24
N HIS A 53 9.34 0.38 -1.58
CA HIS A 53 9.68 -0.82 -0.82
C HIS A 53 10.90 -0.62 0.10
N HIS A 54 11.43 0.61 0.17
CA HIS A 54 12.52 1.01 1.03
C HIS A 54 12.00 1.47 2.40
N ILE A 55 12.03 0.58 3.38
CA ILE A 55 11.42 0.78 4.73
C ILE A 55 12.42 1.44 5.72
N VAL A 56 13.61 1.83 5.26
CA VAL A 56 14.60 2.48 6.12
C VAL A 56 14.15 3.92 6.43
N LEU A 57 13.34 4.09 7.49
CA LEU A 57 12.72 5.38 7.85
C LEU A 57 13.77 6.48 8.06
N LYS A 58 14.91 6.13 8.68
CA LYS A 58 16.02 7.07 8.92
C LYS A 58 16.56 7.72 7.65
N ASP A 59 16.47 7.06 6.50
CA ASP A 59 16.93 7.65 5.24
C ASP A 59 15.97 8.74 4.76
N TRP A 60 14.69 8.59 5.02
CA TRP A 60 13.67 9.60 4.73
C TRP A 60 13.77 10.81 5.67
N GLU A 61 14.15 10.58 6.93
CA GLU A 61 14.36 11.64 7.93
C GLU A 61 15.60 12.49 7.64
N LYS A 62 16.60 11.96 6.91
CA LYS A 62 17.77 12.74 6.49
C LYS A 62 17.44 13.79 5.42
N ILE A 63 16.43 13.52 4.60
CA ILE A 63 16.04 14.39 3.48
C ILE A 63 14.89 15.34 3.83
N MET A 64 14.19 15.12 4.94
CA MET A 64 13.07 15.94 5.38
C MET A 64 12.97 16.07 6.90
N PRO A 65 12.54 17.24 7.41
CA PRO A 65 12.19 17.38 8.82
C PRO A 65 11.17 16.33 9.27
N ASN A 66 11.39 15.75 10.46
CA ASN A 66 10.55 14.68 11.01
C ASN A 66 9.07 15.05 11.19
N ASP A 67 8.79 16.33 11.48
CA ASP A 67 7.43 16.85 11.68
C ASP A 67 6.62 17.00 10.37
N SER A 68 7.30 16.85 9.23
CA SER A 68 6.73 17.05 7.91
C SER A 68 6.57 15.73 7.13
N ILE A 69 6.89 14.59 7.74
CA ILE A 69 6.84 13.28 7.09
C ILE A 69 6.01 12.28 7.89
N PHE A 70 5.10 11.59 7.20
CA PHE A 70 4.22 10.56 7.75
C PHE A 70 4.40 9.27 6.99
N PHE A 71 4.37 8.14 7.69
CA PHE A 71 4.56 6.82 7.12
C PHE A 71 3.29 5.99 7.21
N ALA A 72 2.82 5.49 6.07
CA ALA A 72 1.75 4.52 6.00
C ALA A 72 2.34 3.15 5.64
N LEU A 73 2.38 2.27 6.63
CA LEU A 73 3.14 1.03 6.59
C LEU A 73 2.23 -0.18 6.55
N THR A 74 2.65 -1.23 5.87
CA THR A 74 1.95 -2.52 5.86
C THR A 74 2.88 -3.63 6.29
N GLU A 75 2.35 -4.54 7.12
CA GLU A 75 2.99 -5.79 7.50
C GLU A 75 2.05 -6.97 7.30
N ARG A 76 2.62 -8.16 7.27
CA ARG A 76 1.89 -9.42 7.10
C ARG A 76 2.39 -10.42 8.13
N ARG A 77 1.46 -10.99 8.92
CA ARG A 77 1.74 -11.89 10.04
C ARG A 77 1.20 -13.32 9.81
N ASP A 78 0.85 -13.67 8.58
CA ASP A 78 0.12 -14.90 8.29
C ASP A 78 1.03 -16.15 8.33
N SER A 79 1.04 -16.84 9.47
CA SER A 79 1.60 -18.21 9.57
C SER A 79 0.96 -19.17 8.56
N THR A 80 -0.27 -18.86 8.11
CA THR A 80 -1.12 -19.66 7.22
C THR A 80 -0.57 -19.84 5.82
N PHE A 81 0.37 -19.04 5.32
CA PHE A 81 0.95 -19.31 3.98
C PHE A 81 1.77 -20.61 3.99
N GLY A 82 2.44 -20.93 5.11
CA GLY A 82 3.10 -22.23 5.29
C GLY A 82 2.09 -23.38 5.29
N ASP A 83 1.02 -23.25 6.08
CA ASP A 83 -0.04 -24.26 6.20
C ASP A 83 -0.82 -24.47 4.88
N LEU A 84 -1.04 -23.40 4.10
CA LEU A 84 -1.66 -23.45 2.77
C LEU A 84 -0.78 -24.25 1.81
N ILE A 85 0.51 -23.92 1.73
CA ILE A 85 1.47 -24.63 0.87
C ILE A 85 1.50 -26.12 1.20
N ASP A 86 1.55 -26.47 2.47
CA ASP A 86 1.58 -27.87 2.92
C ASP A 86 0.26 -28.59 2.68
N LYS A 87 -0.88 -27.89 2.72
CA LYS A 87 -2.19 -28.45 2.33
C LYS A 87 -2.29 -28.71 0.83
N PHE A 88 -1.76 -27.82 -0.01
CA PHE A 88 -1.73 -27.99 -1.47
C PHE A 88 -0.75 -29.09 -1.91
N LYS A 89 0.46 -29.16 -1.33
CA LYS A 89 1.42 -30.24 -1.58
C LYS A 89 0.84 -31.62 -1.24
N ARG A 90 0.10 -31.74 -0.14
CA ARG A 90 -0.58 -32.98 0.26
C ARG A 90 -1.65 -33.45 -0.72
N ARG A 91 -2.17 -32.58 -1.58
CA ARG A 91 -3.17 -32.89 -2.62
C ARG A 91 -2.55 -33.18 -3.99
N GLY A 92 -1.22 -33.15 -4.11
CA GLY A 92 -0.53 -33.28 -5.40
C GLY A 92 -0.71 -32.06 -6.30
N GLU A 93 -1.19 -30.94 -5.76
CA GLU A 93 -1.42 -29.70 -6.50
C GLU A 93 -0.13 -28.87 -6.53
N SER A 94 0.24 -28.36 -7.71
CA SER A 94 1.42 -27.50 -7.84
C SER A 94 1.11 -26.10 -7.31
N VAL A 95 1.77 -25.68 -6.22
CA VAL A 95 1.75 -24.27 -5.79
C VAL A 95 2.74 -23.48 -6.63
N ARG A 96 2.25 -22.52 -7.42
CA ARG A 96 3.09 -21.57 -8.15
C ARG A 96 3.12 -20.25 -7.41
N VAL A 97 4.31 -19.74 -7.18
CA VAL A 97 4.54 -18.46 -6.49
C VAL A 97 5.19 -17.50 -7.47
N MET A 98 4.56 -16.35 -7.75
CA MET A 98 5.02 -15.41 -8.77
C MET A 98 5.37 -14.02 -8.19
N CYS A 99 6.59 -13.60 -8.54
CA CYS A 99 7.30 -12.39 -8.16
C CYS A 99 7.77 -12.30 -6.70
N GLY A 100 8.65 -13.24 -6.34
CA GLY A 100 9.28 -13.35 -5.01
C GLY A 100 8.24 -13.85 -4.02
N SER A 101 8.39 -15.06 -3.51
CA SER A 101 7.46 -15.59 -2.52
C SER A 101 7.26 -14.56 -1.42
N PRO A 102 6.04 -14.01 -1.23
CA PRO A 102 5.82 -13.15 -0.10
C PRO A 102 6.19 -14.01 1.11
N PRO A 103 7.11 -13.54 1.98
CA PRO A 103 7.37 -14.30 3.17
C PRO A 103 6.03 -14.37 3.93
N SER A 104 5.71 -15.55 4.45
CA SER A 104 4.60 -15.78 5.40
C SER A 104 4.62 -14.76 6.54
N ILE A 105 5.78 -14.15 6.77
CA ILE A 105 6.00 -13.14 7.79
C ILE A 105 6.80 -12.01 7.16
N ALA A 106 6.18 -10.84 7.02
CA ALA A 106 6.81 -9.60 6.58
C ALA A 106 6.58 -8.54 7.66
N LEU A 107 7.37 -8.63 8.74
CA LEU A 107 7.24 -7.77 9.92
C LEU A 107 8.04 -6.49 9.76
N LEU A 108 7.43 -5.38 10.17
CA LEU A 108 8.13 -4.10 10.26
C LEU A 108 9.06 -4.10 11.49
N PRO A 109 10.14 -3.29 11.46
CA PRO A 109 10.92 -3.00 12.65
C PRO A 109 10.05 -2.44 13.79
N GLU A 110 10.35 -2.79 15.04
CA GLU A 110 9.54 -2.43 16.22
C GLU A 110 9.34 -0.92 16.36
N GLU A 111 10.35 -0.12 16.00
CA GLU A 111 10.28 1.33 16.02
C GLU A 111 9.16 1.90 15.14
N CYS A 112 8.70 1.15 14.13
CA CYS A 112 7.59 1.58 13.28
C CYS A 112 6.26 1.65 14.04
N HIS A 113 6.11 0.86 15.10
CA HIS A 113 4.87 0.77 15.89
C HIS A 113 4.78 1.83 16.99
N THR A 114 5.91 2.40 17.42
CA THR A 114 5.98 3.35 18.53
C THR A 114 6.10 4.81 18.08
N ARG A 115 6.37 5.04 16.79
CA ARG A 115 6.52 6.37 16.20
C ARG A 115 5.16 7.05 15.97
N SER A 116 5.02 8.28 16.44
CA SER A 116 3.79 9.07 16.33
C SER A 116 3.44 9.50 14.90
N ASN A 117 4.43 9.52 14.00
CA ASN A 117 4.23 9.81 12.58
C ASN A 117 4.11 8.54 11.71
N CYS A 118 3.97 7.37 12.32
CA CYS A 118 3.74 6.11 11.64
C CYS A 118 2.32 5.62 11.87
N VAL A 119 1.74 5.02 10.84
CA VAL A 119 0.51 4.24 10.92
C VAL A 119 0.75 2.88 10.28
N VAL A 120 0.45 1.82 11.03
CA VAL A 120 0.67 0.43 10.60
C VAL A 120 -0.66 -0.25 10.30
N PHE A 121 -0.72 -0.90 9.15
CA PHE A 121 -1.83 -1.71 8.68
C PHE A 121 -1.40 -3.18 8.63
N GLN A 122 -2.25 -4.05 9.18
CA GLN A 122 -2.13 -5.48 8.95
C GLN A 122 -2.66 -5.80 7.55
N TYR A 123 -2.08 -6.80 6.90
CA TYR A 123 -2.47 -7.23 5.56
C TYR A 123 -3.97 -7.56 5.47
N GLU A 124 -4.52 -8.18 6.50
CA GLU A 124 -5.92 -8.59 6.59
C GLU A 124 -6.88 -7.39 6.57
N GLU A 125 -6.45 -6.22 7.05
CA GLU A 125 -7.22 -4.98 7.00
C GLU A 125 -7.30 -4.37 5.59
N LEU A 126 -6.56 -4.93 4.64
CA LEU A 126 -6.48 -4.47 3.25
C LEU A 126 -6.96 -5.55 2.28
N LEU A 127 -7.44 -6.69 2.79
CA LEU A 127 -7.88 -7.83 2.02
C LEU A 127 -9.41 -7.86 1.92
N GLU A 128 -9.93 -7.70 0.71
CA GLU A 128 -11.37 -7.81 0.46
C GLU A 128 -11.83 -9.26 0.67
N THR A 129 -12.88 -9.45 1.48
CA THR A 129 -13.58 -10.74 1.68
C THR A 129 -15.10 -10.52 1.58
N PRO A 130 -15.92 -11.58 1.48
CA PRO A 130 -17.38 -11.42 1.50
C PRO A 130 -17.90 -10.69 2.75
N GLU A 131 -17.19 -10.78 3.87
CA GLU A 131 -17.51 -10.13 5.15
C GLU A 131 -16.76 -8.81 5.37
N TYR A 132 -15.78 -8.49 4.52
CA TYR A 132 -14.92 -7.31 4.64
C TYR A 132 -14.78 -6.59 3.29
N THR A 133 -15.67 -5.63 3.05
CA THR A 133 -15.84 -4.94 1.77
C THR A 133 -14.83 -3.82 1.54
N ILE A 134 -14.76 -3.32 0.31
CA ILE A 134 -13.96 -2.14 -0.06
C ILE A 134 -14.31 -0.93 0.82
N GLU A 135 -15.59 -0.67 1.10
CA GLU A 135 -16.02 0.42 1.99
C GLU A 135 -15.44 0.25 3.40
N GLN A 136 -15.41 -0.98 3.92
CA GLN A 136 -14.83 -1.26 5.22
C GLN A 136 -13.31 -1.07 5.21
N ILE A 137 -12.62 -1.48 4.14
CA ILE A 137 -11.19 -1.20 3.93
C ILE A 137 -10.93 0.31 3.92
N ILE A 138 -11.66 1.08 3.10
CA ILE A 138 -11.52 2.54 3.01
C ILE A 138 -11.82 3.20 4.37
N THR A 139 -12.84 2.75 5.08
CA THR A 139 -13.18 3.24 6.42
C THR A 139 -12.03 2.99 7.40
N THR A 140 -11.43 1.80 7.40
CA THR A 140 -10.27 1.48 8.25
C THR A 140 -9.08 2.36 7.92
N VAL A 141 -8.76 2.53 6.64
CA VAL A 141 -7.68 3.41 6.18
C VAL A 141 -7.93 4.86 6.61
N GLN A 142 -9.11 5.40 6.35
CA GLN A 142 -9.48 6.77 6.72
C GLN A 142 -9.35 7.00 8.23
N LYS A 143 -9.93 6.12 9.07
CA LYS A 143 -9.86 6.23 10.53
C LYS A 143 -8.43 6.24 11.04
N LYS A 144 -7.60 5.32 10.55
CA LYS A 144 -6.20 5.22 10.96
C LYS A 144 -5.37 6.43 10.50
N LEU A 145 -5.62 6.96 9.30
CA LEU A 145 -4.97 8.17 8.81
C LEU A 145 -5.38 9.42 9.61
N LEU A 146 -6.66 9.55 9.99
CA LEU A 146 -7.14 10.68 10.80
C LEU A 146 -6.49 10.79 12.19
N LEU A 147 -5.94 9.68 12.71
CA LEU A 147 -5.25 9.65 14.01
C LEU A 147 -3.80 10.16 13.93
N VAL A 148 -3.19 10.10 12.75
CA VAL A 148 -1.74 10.35 12.58
C VAL A 148 -1.45 11.57 11.71
N LEU A 149 -2.33 11.89 10.77
CA LEU A 149 -2.13 13.01 9.85
C LEU A 149 -2.54 14.36 10.48
N PRO A 150 -1.86 15.47 10.12
CA PRO A 150 -2.20 16.81 10.57
C PRO A 150 -3.61 17.25 10.15
N GLU A 151 -4.15 18.24 10.86
CA GLU A 151 -5.51 18.76 10.67
C GLU A 151 -5.82 19.16 9.22
N VAL A 152 -4.82 19.66 8.49
CA VAL A 152 -4.96 20.06 7.07
C VAL A 152 -5.46 18.92 6.17
N PHE A 153 -5.27 17.67 6.57
CA PHE A 153 -5.75 16.50 5.82
C PHE A 153 -7.15 16.04 6.21
N ARG A 154 -7.79 16.59 7.26
CA ARG A 154 -9.11 16.10 7.70
C ARG A 154 -10.19 16.28 6.63
N ALA A 155 -10.33 17.50 6.08
CA ALA A 155 -11.31 17.78 5.04
C ALA A 155 -11.18 16.85 3.83
N PRO A 156 -10.01 16.71 3.17
CA PRO A 156 -9.90 15.80 2.04
C PRO A 156 -10.14 14.34 2.40
N LEU A 157 -9.68 13.87 3.58
CA LEU A 157 -9.96 12.51 4.05
C LEU A 157 -11.47 12.22 4.12
N LEU A 158 -12.27 13.18 4.57
CA LEU A 158 -13.73 13.03 4.69
C LEU A 158 -14.45 13.21 3.35
N ASP A 159 -14.11 14.27 2.61
CA ASP A 159 -14.83 14.69 1.40
C ASP A 159 -14.60 13.75 0.21
N ASN A 160 -13.45 13.07 0.17
CA ASN A 160 -13.10 12.19 -0.94
C ASN A 160 -13.38 10.71 -0.67
N TYR A 161 -14.12 10.36 0.39
CA TYR A 161 -14.42 8.98 0.75
C TYR A 161 -14.96 8.16 -0.45
N GLN A 162 -15.96 8.69 -1.16
CA GLN A 162 -16.54 8.01 -2.33
C GLN A 162 -15.54 7.91 -3.49
N LYS A 163 -14.66 8.90 -3.67
CA LYS A 163 -13.62 8.87 -4.71
C LYS A 163 -12.60 7.77 -4.42
N ALA A 164 -12.30 7.52 -3.15
CA ALA A 164 -11.42 6.42 -2.75
C ALA A 164 -12.02 5.05 -3.05
N ILE A 165 -13.32 4.87 -2.78
CA ILE A 165 -14.06 3.66 -3.17
C ILE A 165 -13.99 3.46 -4.69
N ASN A 166 -14.38 4.48 -5.46
CA ASN A 166 -14.38 4.42 -6.92
C ASN A 166 -12.99 4.08 -7.48
N ARG A 167 -11.94 4.67 -6.91
CA ARG A 167 -10.56 4.40 -7.31
C ARG A 167 -10.17 2.95 -7.13
N ILE A 168 -10.59 2.29 -6.03
CA ILE A 168 -10.32 0.86 -5.82
C ILE A 168 -11.11 0.00 -6.81
N TYR A 169 -12.37 0.34 -7.10
CA TYR A 169 -13.15 -0.35 -8.13
C TYR A 169 -12.52 -0.22 -9.52
N GLU A 170 -12.14 1.00 -9.93
CA GLU A 170 -11.45 1.24 -11.20
C GLU A 170 -10.12 0.50 -11.27
N MET A 171 -9.35 0.49 -10.18
CA MET A 171 -8.11 -0.27 -10.06
C MET A 171 -8.35 -1.77 -10.26
N ASN A 172 -9.37 -2.33 -9.61
CA ASN A 172 -9.74 -3.74 -9.73
C ASN A 172 -10.20 -4.07 -11.16
N ALA A 173 -11.09 -3.27 -11.74
CA ALA A 173 -11.55 -3.43 -13.12
C ALA A 173 -10.40 -3.31 -14.13
N PHE A 174 -9.51 -2.35 -13.92
CA PHE A 174 -8.32 -2.17 -14.71
C PHE A 174 -7.40 -3.40 -14.63
N TYR A 175 -7.17 -3.93 -13.43
CA TYR A 175 -6.40 -5.17 -13.26
C TYR A 175 -7.00 -6.34 -14.05
N GLU A 176 -8.32 -6.54 -13.97
CA GLU A 176 -9.03 -7.57 -14.72
C GLU A 176 -8.83 -7.45 -16.23
N SER A 177 -8.77 -6.22 -16.73
CA SER A 177 -8.51 -5.93 -18.15
C SER A 177 -7.07 -6.22 -18.60
N ILE A 178 -6.10 -6.29 -17.68
CA ILE A 178 -4.67 -6.47 -18.03
C ILE A 178 -4.07 -7.78 -17.53
N LYS A 179 -4.75 -8.53 -16.65
CA LYS A 179 -4.18 -9.72 -15.98
C LYS A 179 -3.74 -10.85 -16.93
N HIS A 180 -4.23 -10.86 -18.15
CA HIS A 180 -3.88 -11.83 -19.19
C HIS A 180 -2.64 -11.42 -20.01
N LEU A 181 -2.16 -10.19 -19.86
CA LEU A 181 -1.00 -9.69 -20.60
C LEU A 181 0.29 -10.29 -20.05
N LYS A 182 1.17 -10.77 -20.94
CA LYS A 182 2.45 -11.40 -20.59
C LYS A 182 3.56 -10.38 -20.24
N HIS A 183 3.33 -9.09 -20.48
CA HIS A 183 4.35 -8.05 -20.36
C HIS A 183 4.40 -7.41 -18.96
N LYS A 184 5.63 -7.16 -18.50
CA LYS A 184 5.96 -6.46 -17.25
C LYS A 184 5.79 -4.94 -17.32
N SER A 185 5.18 -4.40 -18.38
CA SER A 185 5.00 -2.95 -18.50
C SER A 185 4.12 -2.48 -17.34
N TYR A 186 4.73 -1.78 -16.38
CA TYR A 186 4.06 -1.12 -15.28
C TYR A 186 3.05 -0.13 -15.88
N ILE A 187 1.76 -0.33 -15.60
CA ILE A 187 0.77 0.66 -16.01
C ILE A 187 0.57 1.61 -14.83
N ASN A 188 1.10 2.81 -15.03
CA ASN A 188 1.51 3.73 -13.97
C ASN A 188 0.33 4.29 -13.15
N MET A 189 -0.90 4.27 -13.67
CA MET A 189 -2.05 4.93 -13.03
C MET A 189 -2.30 4.43 -11.60
N TYR A 190 -2.33 3.10 -11.42
CA TYR A 190 -2.56 2.43 -10.13
C TYR A 190 -1.32 1.69 -9.60
N GLY A 191 -0.19 1.75 -10.33
CA GLY A 191 1.02 0.96 -10.07
C GLY A 191 0.79 -0.54 -10.01
N ILE A 192 -0.11 -1.02 -10.88
CA ILE A 192 -0.37 -2.44 -11.08
C ILE A 192 0.41 -2.92 -12.29
N CYS A 193 0.97 -4.12 -12.20
CA CYS A 193 1.38 -4.90 -13.35
C CYS A 193 0.55 -6.19 -13.42
N PRO A 194 0.41 -6.82 -14.60
CA PRO A 194 -0.35 -8.06 -14.75
C PRO A 194 0.08 -9.17 -13.78
N GLN A 195 1.34 -9.13 -13.32
CA GLN A 195 1.94 -10.10 -12.40
C GLN A 195 1.63 -9.83 -10.91
N HIS A 196 1.04 -8.68 -10.54
CA HIS A 196 0.81 -8.32 -9.12
C HIS A 196 -0.32 -9.10 -8.44
N ARG A 197 -1.22 -9.71 -9.21
CA ARG A 197 -2.39 -10.44 -8.69
C ARG A 197 -2.64 -11.73 -9.47
N SER A 198 -1.70 -12.12 -10.33
CA SER A 198 -1.83 -13.29 -11.17
C SER A 198 -1.60 -14.56 -10.33
N GLN A 199 -2.72 -15.26 -10.12
CA GLN A 199 -2.91 -16.60 -9.56
C GLN A 199 -2.99 -16.68 -8.03
#